data_AF-U4QSX1-F1
#
_entry.id   AF-U4QSX1-F1
#
_cell.length_a   1.000
_cell.length_b   1.000
_cell.length_c   1.000
_cell.angle_alpha   90.00
_cell.angle_beta   90.00
_cell.angle_gamma   90.00
#
_symmetry.space_group_name_H-M   'P 1'
#
loop_
_entity.id
_entity.type
_entity.pdbx_description
1 polymer ?
#
loop_
_entity_poly.entity_id
_entity_poly.type
_entity_poly.pdbx_seq_one_letter_code
_entity_poly.pdbx_strand_id
1 'polypeptide(L)'
;MGEWEEKKIGQIADLYKGKGISKSDIVVGGVQPCIRYGELYTLYGEVINNVISKTNISASDLFLSNGNDVIIPASGETKIDIATASCVIHDNIALGGDLNVIRSNQNGIFLSYYLNGTLRNKIAKVAQGDTVVHLYPSQLQLIDLAIPSEQNNKKSPTVSPPSTT
;
A
#
# COMPACT_ATOMS: atom_id res chain seq x y z
N MET A 1 -15.40 17.48 -18.32
CA MET A 1 -14.27 16.57 -18.03
C MET A 1 -13.73 16.97 -16.67
N GLY A 2 -13.52 16.02 -15.77
CA GLY A 2 -12.86 16.33 -14.48
C GLY A 2 -11.42 16.77 -14.76
N GLU A 3 -10.97 17.81 -14.08
CA GLU A 3 -9.57 18.24 -14.16
C GLU A 3 -8.71 17.21 -13.41
N TRP A 4 -7.52 16.93 -13.91
CA TRP A 4 -6.54 16.10 -13.21
C TRP A 4 -5.47 17.02 -12.64
N GLU A 5 -5.07 16.76 -11.40
CA GLU A 5 -4.00 17.51 -10.73
C GLU A 5 -2.81 16.59 -10.49
N GLU A 6 -1.60 17.15 -10.65
CA GLU A 6 -0.37 16.45 -10.33
C GLU A 6 0.03 16.79 -8.88
N LYS A 7 0.17 15.74 -8.05
CA LYS A 7 0.56 15.83 -6.65
C LYS A 7 1.65 14.81 -6.36
N LYS A 8 2.45 15.07 -5.34
CA LYS A 8 3.40 14.09 -4.81
C LYS A 8 2.68 13.06 -3.96
N ILE A 9 3.17 11.81 -3.94
CA ILE A 9 2.61 10.76 -3.06
C ILE A 9 2.57 11.25 -1.61
N GLY A 10 3.65 11.90 -1.13
CA GLY A 10 3.73 12.40 0.24
C GLY A 10 2.77 13.54 0.58
N GLN A 11 2.06 14.10 -0.40
CA GLN A 11 1.01 15.11 -0.17
C GLN A 11 -0.39 14.49 -0.01
N ILE A 12 -0.57 13.24 -0.42
CA ILE A 12 -1.88 12.58 -0.46
C ILE A 12 -1.93 11.29 0.36
N ALA A 13 -0.78 10.82 0.82
CA ALA A 13 -0.62 9.57 1.54
C ALA A 13 0.43 9.71 2.63
N ASP A 14 0.17 9.06 3.77
CA ASP A 14 1.18 8.79 4.77
C ASP A 14 1.96 7.54 4.38
N LEU A 15 3.28 7.58 4.58
CA LEU A 15 4.14 6.44 4.32
C LEU A 15 4.70 5.87 5.61
N TYR A 16 4.59 4.56 5.75
CA TYR A 16 5.10 3.79 6.88
C TYR A 16 6.03 2.68 6.40
N LYS A 17 6.70 2.05 7.36
CA LYS A 17 7.42 0.81 7.15
C LYS A 17 6.76 -0.27 8.00
N GLY A 18 6.60 -1.46 7.41
CA GLY A 18 6.16 -2.63 8.14
C GLY A 18 7.15 -3.02 9.25
N LYS A 19 6.85 -4.07 10.01
CA LYS A 19 7.65 -4.46 11.18
C LYS A 19 7.75 -5.98 11.33
N GLY A 20 8.99 -6.47 11.44
CA GLY A 20 9.28 -7.86 11.80
C GLY A 20 8.96 -8.90 10.72
N ILE A 21 8.62 -10.12 11.15
CA ILE A 21 8.21 -11.26 10.33
C ILE A 21 9.29 -11.75 9.35
N SER A 22 10.17 -12.59 9.87
CA SER A 22 11.11 -13.38 9.09
C SER A 22 10.44 -14.59 8.44
N LYS A 23 11.19 -15.34 7.63
CA LYS A 23 10.68 -16.56 6.98
C LYS A 23 10.35 -17.67 7.98
N SER A 24 11.12 -17.77 9.05
CA SER A 24 10.91 -18.76 10.11
C SER A 24 9.70 -18.46 10.98
N ASP A 25 9.17 -17.23 10.93
CA ASP A 25 7.99 -16.85 11.72
C ASP A 25 6.66 -17.24 11.07
N ILE A 26 6.71 -17.78 9.84
CA ILE A 26 5.52 -18.25 9.13
C ILE A 26 5.14 -19.64 9.64
N VAL A 27 3.90 -19.76 10.10
CA VAL A 27 3.37 -20.97 10.73
C VAL A 27 2.10 -21.41 10.01
N VAL A 28 2.10 -22.66 9.54
CA VAL A 28 0.90 -23.31 9.01
C VAL A 28 -0.13 -23.40 10.13
N GLY A 29 -1.32 -22.85 9.92
CA GLY A 29 -2.36 -22.78 10.96
C GLY A 29 -2.10 -21.75 12.05
N GLY A 30 -1.19 -20.78 11.83
CA GLY A 30 -0.98 -19.66 12.75
C GLY A 30 -2.23 -18.80 12.96
N VAL A 31 -2.19 -17.93 13.96
CA VAL A 31 -3.37 -17.14 14.36
C VAL A 31 -3.47 -15.78 13.67
N GLN A 32 -2.34 -15.09 13.48
CA GLN A 32 -2.29 -13.73 12.94
C GLN A 32 -1.98 -13.78 11.44
N PRO A 33 -2.88 -13.35 10.53
CA PRO A 33 -2.55 -13.24 9.12
C PRO A 33 -1.44 -12.22 8.89
N CYS A 34 -0.54 -12.53 7.97
CA CYS A 34 0.61 -11.68 7.67
C CYS A 34 1.03 -11.74 6.20
N ILE A 35 1.67 -10.66 5.74
CA ILE A 35 2.25 -10.55 4.40
C ILE A 35 3.73 -10.22 4.52
N ARG A 36 4.57 -10.96 3.78
CA ARG A 36 6.00 -10.67 3.63
C ARG A 36 6.31 -10.16 2.23
N TYR A 37 7.34 -9.34 2.11
CA TYR A 37 7.73 -8.73 0.83
C TYR A 37 7.92 -9.74 -0.31
N GLY A 38 8.55 -10.89 -0.02
CA GLY A 38 8.79 -11.94 -1.02
C GLY A 38 7.51 -12.57 -1.59
N GLU A 39 6.39 -12.45 -0.88
CA GLU A 39 5.10 -12.99 -1.32
C GLU A 39 4.45 -12.10 -2.38
N LEU A 40 4.79 -10.82 -2.46
CA LEU A 40 4.33 -9.92 -3.52
C LEU A 40 4.86 -10.33 -4.90
N TYR A 41 5.98 -11.06 -4.94
CA TYR A 41 6.56 -11.54 -6.20
C TYR A 41 6.00 -12.89 -6.66
N THR A 42 5.34 -13.64 -5.77
CA THR A 42 5.07 -15.07 -5.98
C THR A 42 3.62 -15.47 -5.74
N LEU A 43 2.91 -14.77 -4.86
CA LEU A 43 1.59 -15.17 -4.38
C LEU A 43 0.50 -14.15 -4.67
N TYR A 44 0.86 -12.87 -4.75
CA TYR A 44 -0.10 -11.77 -4.83
C TYR A 44 0.00 -11.01 -6.14
N GLY A 45 -1.14 -10.48 -6.60
CA GLY A 45 -1.22 -9.49 -7.67
C GLY A 45 -1.47 -8.10 -7.11
N GLU A 46 -2.12 -7.23 -7.88
CA GLU A 46 -2.38 -5.84 -7.51
C GLU A 46 -3.38 -5.71 -6.36
N VAL A 47 -4.17 -6.74 -6.08
CA VAL A 47 -5.18 -6.75 -5.00
C VAL A 47 -5.07 -8.03 -4.16
N ILE A 48 -4.90 -7.85 -2.85
CA ILE A 48 -4.84 -8.92 -1.86
C ILE A 48 -6.18 -9.00 -1.14
N ASN A 49 -7.04 -9.87 -1.67
CA ASN A 49 -8.33 -10.21 -1.06
C ASN A 49 -8.23 -11.35 -0.04
N ASN A 50 -7.25 -12.24 -0.21
CA ASN A 50 -7.04 -13.37 0.69
C ASN A 50 -5.57 -13.46 1.09
N VAL A 51 -5.31 -13.47 2.40
CA VAL A 51 -3.96 -13.54 2.95
C VAL A 51 -3.62 -14.99 3.25
N ILE A 52 -2.53 -15.47 2.65
CA ILE A 52 -2.17 -16.90 2.67
C ILE A 52 -1.37 -17.23 3.94
N SER A 53 -0.39 -16.39 4.25
CA SER A 53 0.55 -16.64 5.34
C SER A 53 0.03 -16.17 6.68
N LYS A 54 0.46 -16.87 7.74
CA LYS A 54 0.12 -16.54 9.13
C LYS A 54 1.34 -16.69 10.02
N THR A 55 1.32 -15.97 11.14
CA THR A 55 2.34 -16.01 12.19
C THR A 55 1.69 -16.16 13.57
N ASN A 56 2.51 -16.50 14.56
CA ASN A 56 2.13 -16.53 15.98
C ASN A 56 2.77 -15.39 16.78
N ILE A 57 3.46 -14.45 16.12
CA ILE A 57 3.93 -13.23 16.78
C ILE A 57 2.70 -12.43 17.24
N SER A 58 2.77 -11.86 18.45
CA SER A 58 1.71 -11.03 19.00
C SER A 58 1.45 -9.82 18.11
N ALA A 59 0.18 -9.50 17.86
CA ALA A 59 -0.23 -8.34 17.08
C ALA A 59 0.30 -7.01 17.66
N SER A 60 0.52 -6.94 18.98
CA SER A 60 1.12 -5.78 19.65
C SER A 60 2.56 -5.48 19.21
N ASP A 61 3.26 -6.51 18.73
CA ASP A 61 4.66 -6.41 18.32
C ASP A 61 4.81 -6.14 16.82
N LEU A 62 3.71 -6.13 16.07
CA LEU A 62 3.67 -6.04 14.61
C LEU A 62 3.13 -4.69 14.13
N PHE A 63 3.37 -4.40 12.85
CA PHE A 63 2.68 -3.32 12.16
C PHE A 63 1.45 -3.90 11.47
N LEU A 64 0.26 -3.39 11.79
CA LEU A 64 -0.99 -3.88 11.25
C LEU A 64 -1.50 -2.95 10.15
N SER A 65 -1.99 -3.56 9.07
CA SER A 65 -2.64 -2.83 7.98
C SER A 65 -3.94 -2.19 8.46
N ASN A 66 -4.26 -1.07 7.83
CA ASN A 66 -5.64 -0.68 7.63
C ASN A 66 -6.05 -1.21 6.26
N GLY A 67 -7.31 -1.62 6.12
CA GLY A 67 -7.90 -1.91 4.83
C GLY A 67 -7.71 -0.68 3.93
N ASN A 68 -7.47 -0.95 2.64
CA ASN A 68 -7.09 0.05 1.63
C ASN A 68 -5.60 0.46 1.63
N ASP A 69 -4.77 -0.05 2.55
CA ASP A 69 -3.32 0.18 2.49
C ASP A 69 -2.72 -0.43 1.23
N VAL A 70 -1.82 0.31 0.56
CA VAL A 70 -1.05 -0.21 -0.57
C VAL A 70 0.38 -0.48 -0.12
N ILE A 71 0.88 -1.68 -0.40
CA ILE A 71 2.22 -2.11 0.01
C ILE A 71 3.14 -2.29 -1.19
N ILE A 72 4.41 -1.92 -1.01
CA ILE A 72 5.49 -2.07 -2.00
C ILE A 72 6.70 -2.67 -1.28
N PRO A 73 7.46 -3.61 -1.86
CA PRO A 73 8.70 -4.09 -1.27
C PRO A 73 9.69 -2.95 -1.00
N ALA A 74 10.36 -3.01 0.15
CA ALA A 74 11.42 -2.06 0.51
C ALA A 74 12.80 -2.53 0.04
N SER A 75 12.95 -3.82 -0.30
CA SER A 75 14.12 -4.34 -0.98
C SER A 75 13.80 -5.36 -2.09
N GLY A 76 14.75 -5.52 -3.02
CA GLY A 76 14.67 -6.46 -4.13
C GLY A 76 16.01 -6.63 -4.84
N GLU A 77 16.02 -7.52 -5.84
CA GLU A 77 17.23 -7.79 -6.65
C GLU A 77 17.42 -6.76 -7.76
N THR A 78 16.32 -6.34 -8.40
CA THR A 78 16.35 -5.35 -9.47
C THR A 78 15.45 -4.15 -9.19
N LYS A 79 15.79 -3.02 -9.80
CA LYS A 79 15.02 -1.77 -9.68
C LYS A 79 13.62 -1.89 -10.28
N ILE A 80 13.41 -2.77 -11.24
CA ILE A 80 12.11 -2.91 -11.90
C ILE A 80 11.20 -3.90 -11.15
N ASP A 81 11.77 -4.89 -10.47
CA ASP A 81 11.00 -5.87 -9.71
C ASP A 81 10.48 -5.26 -8.41
N ILE A 82 11.29 -4.44 -7.73
CA ILE A 82 10.85 -3.73 -6.50
C ILE A 82 9.66 -2.78 -6.76
N ALA A 83 9.45 -2.37 -8.01
CA ALA A 83 8.33 -1.51 -8.43
C ALA A 83 7.03 -2.31 -8.64
N THR A 84 6.73 -3.23 -7.72
CA THR A 84 5.46 -3.96 -7.62
C THR A 84 4.66 -3.45 -6.42
N ALA A 85 3.35 -3.34 -6.56
CA ALA A 85 2.47 -2.85 -5.51
C ALA A 85 1.23 -3.76 -5.34
N SER A 86 0.72 -3.84 -4.12
CA SER A 86 -0.51 -4.58 -3.83
C SER A 86 -1.39 -3.83 -2.85
N CYS A 87 -2.70 -3.76 -3.11
CA CYS A 87 -3.67 -3.22 -2.18
C CYS A 87 -4.14 -4.31 -1.20
N VAL A 88 -3.99 -4.07 0.10
CA VAL A 88 -4.50 -4.94 1.16
C VAL A 88 -5.92 -4.49 1.51
N ILE A 89 -6.92 -5.31 1.19
CA ILE A 89 -8.33 -4.92 1.36
C ILE A 89 -8.77 -4.94 2.82
N HIS A 90 -8.10 -5.74 3.66
CA HIS A 90 -8.54 -5.99 5.04
C HIS A 90 -7.68 -5.28 6.08
N ASP A 91 -8.33 -4.85 7.16
CA ASP A 91 -7.66 -4.39 8.38
C ASP A 91 -6.94 -5.54 9.09
N ASN A 92 -6.02 -5.16 9.98
CA ASN A 92 -5.38 -6.05 10.95
C ASN A 92 -4.56 -7.19 10.33
N ILE A 93 -4.05 -7.01 9.11
CA ILE A 93 -3.06 -7.91 8.50
C ILE A 93 -1.67 -7.43 8.90
N ALA A 94 -0.84 -8.32 9.43
CA ALA A 94 0.50 -7.94 9.83
C ALA A 94 1.42 -7.77 8.60
N LEU A 95 2.07 -6.61 8.48
CA LEU A 95 2.92 -6.27 7.35
C LEU A 95 4.40 -6.39 7.75
N GLY A 96 5.12 -7.28 7.09
CA GLY A 96 6.53 -7.57 7.37
C GLY A 96 7.45 -6.35 7.22
N GLY A 97 8.60 -6.40 7.89
CA GLY A 97 9.56 -5.30 8.05
C GLY A 97 10.16 -4.73 6.77
N ASP A 98 10.13 -5.50 5.69
CA ASP A 98 10.67 -5.09 4.40
C ASP A 98 9.58 -4.68 3.39
N LEU A 99 8.46 -4.18 3.91
CA LEU A 99 7.40 -3.55 3.13
C LEU A 99 7.34 -2.05 3.46
N ASN A 100 7.24 -1.24 2.43
CA ASN A 100 6.72 0.12 2.52
C ASN A 100 5.19 0.06 2.49
N VAL A 101 4.54 0.89 3.30
CA VAL A 101 3.08 0.99 3.38
C VAL A 101 2.66 2.40 2.99
N ILE A 102 1.79 2.51 2.00
CA ILE A 102 1.21 3.76 1.51
C ILE A 102 -0.24 3.78 1.98
N ARG A 103 -0.55 4.66 2.93
CA ARG A 103 -1.89 4.82 3.50
C ARG A 103 -2.46 6.15 3.03
N SER A 104 -3.57 6.09 2.29
CA SER A 104 -4.19 7.29 1.70
C SER A 104 -5.71 7.21 1.77
N ASN A 105 -6.37 8.36 1.61
CA ASN A 105 -7.82 8.43 1.42
C ASN A 105 -8.26 8.12 -0.02
N GLN A 106 -7.32 7.88 -0.93
CA GLN A 106 -7.61 7.47 -2.31
C GLN A 106 -8.00 5.99 -2.34
N ASN A 107 -8.66 5.57 -3.42
CA ASN A 107 -8.94 4.15 -3.63
C ASN A 107 -7.62 3.38 -3.81
N GLY A 108 -7.30 2.49 -2.87
CA GLY A 108 -6.06 1.73 -2.82
C GLY A 108 -5.93 0.72 -3.96
N ILE A 109 -7.04 0.16 -4.46
CA ILE A 109 -7.04 -0.70 -5.64
C ILE A 109 -6.57 0.11 -6.86
N PHE A 110 -7.16 1.30 -7.07
CA PHE A 110 -6.73 2.22 -8.12
C PHE A 110 -5.25 2.57 -7.98
N LEU A 111 -4.82 2.94 -6.77
CA LEU A 111 -3.44 3.32 -6.51
C LEU A 111 -2.47 2.16 -6.79
N SER A 112 -2.81 0.94 -6.39
CA SER A 112 -2.03 -0.26 -6.69
C SER A 112 -1.86 -0.48 -8.20
N TYR A 113 -2.95 -0.43 -8.98
CA TYR A 113 -2.85 -0.53 -10.45
C TYR A 113 -2.02 0.61 -11.05
N TYR A 114 -2.17 1.83 -10.54
CA TYR A 114 -1.45 2.99 -11.05
C TYR A 114 0.06 2.91 -10.78
N LEU A 115 0.43 2.38 -9.60
CA LEU A 115 1.81 2.12 -9.21
C LEU A 115 2.46 1.01 -10.06
N ASN A 116 1.74 -0.08 -10.31
CA ASN A 116 2.22 -1.19 -11.16
C ASN A 116 2.26 -0.83 -12.66
N GLY A 117 1.43 0.11 -13.10
CA GLY A 117 1.36 0.56 -14.48
C GLY A 117 2.20 1.82 -14.71
N THR A 118 1.53 2.97 -14.70
CA THR A 118 2.11 4.25 -15.13
C THR A 118 3.31 4.69 -14.28
N LEU A 119 3.27 4.47 -12.95
CA LEU A 119 4.33 4.93 -12.07
C LEU A 119 5.47 3.91 -11.90
N ARG A 120 5.35 2.69 -12.43
CA ARG A 120 6.33 1.61 -12.25
C ARG A 120 7.75 2.04 -12.61
N ASN A 121 7.91 2.69 -13.76
CA ASN A 121 9.21 3.20 -14.21
C ASN A 121 9.70 4.39 -13.38
N LYS A 122 8.80 5.22 -12.82
CA LYS A 122 9.18 6.31 -11.90
C LYS A 122 9.69 5.74 -10.58
N ILE A 123 9.02 4.74 -10.03
CA ILE A 123 9.44 4.02 -8.81
C ILE A 123 10.81 3.37 -9.01
N ALA A 124 10.99 2.64 -10.12
CA ALA A 124 12.26 1.99 -10.43
C ALA A 124 13.43 2.98 -10.52
N LYS A 125 13.19 4.20 -11.03
CA LYS A 125 14.23 5.24 -11.15
C LYS A 125 14.69 5.80 -9.81
N VAL A 126 13.79 5.90 -8.82
CA VAL A 126 14.15 6.45 -7.50
C VAL A 126 14.75 5.40 -6.56
N ALA A 127 14.59 4.10 -6.87
CA ALA A 127 15.21 3.01 -6.15
C ALA A 127 16.74 3.02 -6.30
N GLN A 128 17.46 2.67 -5.23
CA GLN A 128 18.92 2.81 -5.12
C GLN A 128 19.61 1.50 -4.75
N GLY A 129 20.87 1.35 -5.13
CA GLY A 129 21.68 0.15 -4.85
C GLY A 129 21.98 -0.65 -6.12
N ASP A 130 23.17 -1.27 -6.13
CA ASP A 130 23.72 -1.99 -7.28
C ASP A 130 23.70 -3.52 -7.10
N THR A 131 23.83 -4.01 -5.85
CA THR A 131 23.76 -5.44 -5.51
C THR A 131 22.44 -5.81 -4.86
N VAL A 132 21.95 -4.96 -3.95
CA VAL A 132 20.62 -5.05 -3.36
C VAL A 132 19.97 -3.69 -3.56
N VAL A 133 18.79 -3.70 -4.16
CA VAL A 133 18.04 -2.48 -4.41
C VAL A 133 17.16 -2.18 -3.20
N HIS A 134 17.16 -0.92 -2.80
CA HIS A 134 16.34 -0.39 -1.72
C HIS A 134 15.42 0.71 -2.23
N LEU A 135 14.20 0.69 -1.70
CA LEU A 135 13.20 1.73 -1.89
C LEU A 135 12.74 2.20 -0.52
N TYR A 136 13.03 3.46 -0.20
CA TYR A 136 12.70 4.07 1.08
C TYR A 136 11.41 4.89 1.00
N PRO A 137 10.68 5.04 2.12
CA PRO A 137 9.52 5.93 2.21
C PRO A 137 9.79 7.34 1.68
N SER A 138 10.94 7.92 2.02
CA SER A 138 11.34 9.27 1.59
C SER A 138 11.51 9.40 0.08
N GLN A 139 11.87 8.34 -0.63
CA GLN A 139 11.95 8.33 -2.10
C GLN A 139 10.55 8.24 -2.72
N LEU A 140 9.69 7.39 -2.17
CA LEU A 140 8.30 7.26 -2.60
C LEU A 140 7.54 8.59 -2.43
N GLN A 141 7.76 9.32 -1.33
CA GLN A 141 7.14 10.61 -1.09
C GLN A 141 7.35 11.64 -2.21
N LEU A 142 8.43 11.52 -2.97
CA LEU A 142 8.83 12.48 -4.00
C LEU A 142 8.23 12.18 -5.38
N ILE A 143 7.60 11.03 -5.57
CA ILE A 143 7.04 10.63 -6.87
C ILE A 143 5.78 11.43 -7.15
N ASP A 144 5.74 12.08 -8.31
CA ASP A 144 4.55 12.77 -8.80
C ASP A 144 3.56 11.78 -9.43
N LEU A 145 2.29 11.93 -9.04
CA LEU A 145 1.16 11.18 -9.55
C LEU A 145 0.04 12.12 -9.98
N ALA A 146 -0.69 11.74 -11.03
CA ALA A 146 -1.90 12.44 -11.42
C ALA A 146 -3.09 11.81 -10.70
N ILE A 147 -3.88 12.61 -10.01
CA ILE A 147 -5.16 12.19 -9.43
C ILE A 147 -6.29 13.06 -9.98
N PRO A 148 -7.52 12.54 -10.06
CA PRO A 148 -8.67 13.36 -10.36
C PRO A 148 -8.74 14.48 -9.32
N SER A 149 -8.89 15.73 -9.75
CA SER A 149 -9.17 16.80 -8.82
C SER A 149 -10.45 16.45 -8.09
N GLU A 150 -10.46 16.64 -6.77
CA GLU A 150 -11.70 16.53 -6.03
C GLU A 150 -12.65 17.60 -6.57
N GLN A 151 -13.54 17.21 -7.49
CA GLN A 151 -14.72 18.01 -7.79
C GLN A 151 -15.51 18.00 -6.50
N ASN A 152 -15.26 19.02 -5.67
CA ASN A 152 -15.98 19.39 -4.46
C ASN A 152 -17.38 18.77 -4.50
N ASN A 153 -17.53 17.58 -3.91
CA ASN A 153 -18.81 16.90 -3.83
C ASN A 153 -19.61 17.80 -2.90
N LYS A 154 -20.36 18.72 -3.52
CA LYS A 154 -21.35 19.56 -2.86
C LYS A 154 -22.08 18.63 -1.91
N LYS A 155 -21.98 18.96 -0.61
CA LYS A 155 -22.84 18.47 0.45
C LYS A 155 -24.19 18.09 -0.17
N SER A 156 -24.52 16.82 -0.19
CA SER A 156 -25.88 16.39 -0.43
C SER A 156 -26.75 17.21 0.52
N PRO A 157 -27.75 17.98 0.05
CA PRO A 157 -28.63 18.67 0.99
C PRO A 157 -29.33 17.58 1.80
N THR A 158 -29.00 17.51 3.09
CA THR A 158 -29.80 16.79 4.08
C THR A 158 -31.21 17.37 3.99
N VAL A 159 -32.11 16.63 3.36
CA VAL A 159 -33.53 16.95 3.38
C VAL A 159 -33.99 16.60 4.80
N SER A 160 -34.10 17.63 5.65
CA SER A 160 -34.78 17.50 6.93
C SER A 160 -36.24 17.06 6.66
N PRO A 161 -36.75 16.01 7.31
CA PRO A 161 -38.15 15.64 7.16
C PRO A 161 -39.05 16.78 7.70
N PRO A 162 -40.20 17.04 7.06
CA PRO A 162 -41.15 18.04 7.57
C PRO A 162 -41.72 17.57 8.91
N SER A 163 -41.69 18.47 9.89
CA SER A 163 -42.44 18.33 11.14
C SER A 163 -43.93 18.34 10.80
N THR A 164 -44.62 17.22 10.98
CA THR A 164 -46.08 17.18 10.91
C THR A 164 -46.65 17.47 12.29
N THR A 165 -47.47 18.52 12.32
CA THR A 165 -48.34 18.98 13.40
C THR A 165 -49.29 17.90 13.90
#